data_AF-A0A640SMI5-F1
#
_entry.id   AF-A0A640SMI5-F1
#
_cell.length_a   1.000
_cell.length_b   1.000
_cell.length_c   1.000
_cell.angle_alpha   90.00
_cell.angle_beta   90.00
_cell.angle_gamma   90.00
#
_symmetry.space_group_name_H-M   'P 1'
#
loop_
_entity.id
_entity.type
_entity.pdbx_description
1 polymer ?
#
loop_
_entity_poly.entity_id
_entity_poly.type
_entity_poly.pdbx_seq_one_letter_code
_entity_poly.pdbx_strand_id
1 'polypeptide(L)'
;MLMDSRALGCAVEGAHVHVVRRENPNRAYSKSRKAFVLPVDFLVVQALDLYMMERHDVLGSGGSDFLLVNLFRQPLGSPVTPEACRSEADRQACDGAASTHP
;
A
#
# COMPACT_ATOMS: atom_id res chain seq x y z
N MET A 1 9.75 -12.31 15.88
CA MET A 1 8.82 -11.17 16.03
C MET A 1 8.93 -10.31 14.80
N LEU A 2 7.81 -9.78 14.30
CA LEU A 2 7.84 -8.76 13.24
C LEU A 2 8.50 -7.49 13.78
N MET A 3 9.25 -6.78 12.95
CA MET A 3 9.80 -5.48 13.31
C MET A 3 8.67 -4.51 13.67
N ASP A 4 8.85 -3.72 14.73
CA ASP A 4 7.92 -2.67 15.13
C ASP A 4 8.54 -1.29 14.92
N SER A 5 7.68 -0.27 14.86
CA SER A 5 8.09 1.11 14.58
C SER A 5 8.41 1.91 15.86
N ARG A 6 8.56 1.26 17.03
CA ARG A 6 8.79 1.99 18.29
C ARG A 6 10.16 2.64 18.34
N ALA A 7 11.16 2.03 17.69
CA ALA A 7 12.49 2.64 17.51
C ALA A 7 12.44 3.95 16.71
N LEU A 8 11.37 4.18 15.93
CA LEU A 8 11.13 5.39 15.16
C LEU A 8 10.19 6.38 15.89
N GLY A 9 9.87 6.13 17.16
CA GLY A 9 9.01 6.98 17.99
C GLY A 9 7.52 6.67 17.90
N CYS A 10 7.12 5.56 17.26
CA CYS A 10 5.72 5.12 17.33
C CYS A 10 5.39 4.53 18.71
N ALA A 11 4.22 4.83 19.25
CA ALA A 11 3.74 4.28 20.52
C ALA A 11 3.06 2.92 20.40
N VAL A 12 2.81 2.44 19.17
CA VAL A 12 2.07 1.18 18.91
C VAL A 12 3.04 0.03 18.74
N GLU A 13 2.78 -1.06 19.46
CA GLU A 13 3.54 -2.31 19.36
C GLU A 13 3.18 -3.11 18.09
N GLY A 14 4.17 -3.79 17.51
CA GLY A 14 4.01 -4.65 16.34
C GLY A 14 3.95 -3.89 15.01
N ALA A 15 3.79 -4.62 13.92
CA ALA A 15 3.67 -4.06 12.58
C ALA A 15 2.27 -3.46 12.34
N HIS A 16 2.21 -2.22 11.84
CA HIS A 16 0.95 -1.51 11.68
C HIS A 16 1.03 -0.37 10.65
N VAL A 17 -0.14 0.08 10.20
CA VAL A 17 -0.31 1.28 9.36
C VAL A 17 -1.19 2.30 10.08
N HIS A 18 -0.76 3.56 10.05
CA HIS A 18 -1.58 4.69 10.49
C HIS A 18 -2.48 5.16 9.37
N VAL A 19 -3.79 5.11 9.59
CA VAL A 19 -4.78 5.60 8.65
C VAL A 19 -5.31 6.94 9.14
N VAL A 20 -4.94 8.00 8.42
CA VAL A 20 -5.41 9.36 8.68
C VAL A 20 -6.30 9.83 7.55
N ARG A 21 -7.35 10.59 7.91
CA ARG A 21 -8.21 11.22 6.91
C ARG A 21 -7.59 12.55 6.50
N ARG A 22 -7.23 12.67 5.22
CA ARG A 22 -6.75 13.89 4.58
C ARG A 22 -7.25 13.95 3.13
N GLU A 23 -7.29 15.14 2.56
CA GLU A 23 -7.50 15.32 1.13
C GLU A 23 -6.18 15.03 0.41
N ASN A 24 -6.22 14.14 -0.59
CA ASN A 24 -5.03 13.72 -1.32
C ASN A 24 -5.21 14.03 -2.82
N PRO A 25 -4.14 14.43 -3.54
CA PRO A 25 -4.18 14.63 -5.00
C PRO A 25 -4.74 13.45 -5.81
N ASN A 26 -4.54 12.20 -5.37
CA ASN A 26 -5.09 11.00 -6.02
C ASN A 26 -6.57 10.72 -5.67
N ARG A 27 -7.23 11.64 -4.95
CA ARG A 27 -8.61 11.53 -4.48
C ARG A 27 -8.87 10.36 -3.51
N ALA A 28 -7.82 9.76 -2.96
CA ALA A 28 -7.94 8.77 -1.89
C ALA A 28 -8.27 9.46 -0.57
N TYR A 29 -9.22 8.90 0.18
CA TYR A 29 -9.54 9.34 1.53
C TYR A 29 -10.03 8.18 2.38
N SER A 30 -9.72 8.23 3.68
CA SER A 30 -10.29 7.29 4.63
C SER A 30 -11.80 7.53 4.78
N LYS A 31 -12.60 6.46 4.68
CA LYS A 31 -14.04 6.51 4.96
C LYS A 31 -14.31 6.83 6.43
N SER A 32 -13.42 6.41 7.33
CA SER A 32 -13.50 6.78 8.75
C SER A 32 -13.24 8.27 8.91
N ARG A 33 -14.03 8.93 9.75
CA ARG A 33 -13.78 10.31 10.19
C ARG A 33 -12.64 10.39 11.22
N LYS A 34 -12.41 9.33 11.98
CA LYS A 34 -11.37 9.27 13.02
C LYS A 34 -10.12 8.60 12.46
N ALA A 35 -8.94 9.11 12.84
CA ALA A 35 -7.69 8.41 12.61
C ALA A 35 -7.68 7.10 13.41
N PHE A 36 -7.08 6.06 12.85
CA PHE A 36 -6.96 4.76 13.50
C PHE A 36 -5.68 4.06 13.07
N VAL A 37 -5.29 3.04 13.82
CA VAL A 37 -4.14 2.18 13.54
C VAL A 37 -4.65 0.82 13.13
N LEU A 38 -4.11 0.31 12.02
CA LEU A 38 -4.43 -1.00 11.48
C LEU A 38 -3.23 -1.92 11.68
N PRO A 39 -3.31 -2.91 12.59
CA PRO A 39 -2.31 -3.96 12.67
C PRO A 39 -2.24 -4.72 11.35
N VAL A 40 -1.04 -5.11 10.94
CA VAL A 40 -0.82 -5.91 9.74
C VAL A 40 -0.08 -7.19 10.09
N ASP A 41 -0.35 -8.24 9.32
CA ASP A 41 0.34 -9.51 9.46
C ASP A 41 1.68 -9.53 8.70
N PHE A 42 2.38 -10.65 8.85
CA PHE A 42 3.66 -10.90 8.21
C PHE A 42 3.61 -10.92 6.67
N LEU A 43 2.51 -11.36 6.06
CA LEU A 43 2.40 -11.39 4.60
C LEU A 43 2.36 -9.98 4.04
N VAL A 44 1.63 -9.07 4.69
CA VAL A 44 1.60 -7.66 4.31
C VAL A 44 2.97 -7.01 4.46
N VAL A 45 3.70 -7.31 5.54
CA VAL A 45 5.06 -6.79 5.74
C VAL A 45 6.01 -7.25 4.63
N GLN A 46 6.03 -8.55 4.31
CA GLN A 46 6.88 -9.05 3.23
C GLN A 46 6.50 -8.49 1.87
N ALA A 47 5.20 -8.39 1.57
CA ALA A 47 4.73 -7.80 0.32
C ALA A 47 5.17 -6.33 0.20
N LEU A 48 5.12 -5.59 1.30
CA LEU A 48 5.61 -4.22 1.34
C LEU A 48 7.13 -4.14 1.14
N ASP A 49 7.92 -5.02 1.76
CA ASP A 49 9.37 -5.05 1.59
C ASP A 49 9.75 -5.30 0.13
N LEU A 50 9.15 -6.31 -0.51
CA LEU A 50 9.35 -6.60 -1.94
C LEU A 50 8.95 -5.41 -2.82
N TYR A 51 7.80 -4.81 -2.53
CA TYR A 51 7.34 -3.63 -3.26
C TYR A 51 8.27 -2.42 -3.09
N MET A 52 8.81 -2.19 -1.89
CA MET A 52 9.76 -1.10 -1.64
C MET A 52 11.08 -1.30 -2.39
N MET A 53 11.56 -2.55 -2.50
CA MET A 53 12.73 -2.89 -3.31
C MET A 53 12.49 -2.59 -4.80
N GLU A 54 11.40 -3.12 -5.37
CA GLU A 54 11.05 -2.87 -6.77
C GLU A 54 10.84 -1.38 -7.05
N ARG A 55 10.17 -0.68 -6.13
CA ARG A 55 9.96 0.77 -6.22
C ARG A 55 11.30 1.52 -6.28
N HIS A 56 12.25 1.15 -5.43
CA HIS A 56 13.57 1.75 -5.43
C HIS A 56 14.33 1.45 -6.74
N ASP A 57 14.22 0.23 -7.27
CA ASP A 57 14.87 -0.13 -8.53
C ASP A 57 14.32 0.65 -9.73
N VAL A 58 13.01 0.91 -9.75
CA VAL A 58 12.34 1.63 -10.85
C VAL A 58 12.47 3.16 -10.73
N LEU A 59 12.38 3.71 -9.52
CA LEU A 59 12.28 5.17 -9.29
C LEU A 59 13.52 5.78 -8.62
N GLY A 60 14.48 4.96 -8.17
CA GLY A 60 15.62 5.39 -7.37
C GLY A 60 15.18 6.08 -6.07
N SER A 61 15.89 7.15 -5.71
CA SER A 61 15.54 8.01 -4.58
C SER A 61 14.52 9.10 -4.93
N GLY A 62 13.91 9.06 -6.12
CA GLY A 62 12.86 9.99 -6.54
C GLY A 62 11.58 9.79 -5.74
N GLY A 63 11.16 10.81 -4.99
CA GLY A 63 10.14 10.67 -3.95
C GLY A 63 8.73 11.06 -4.39
N SER A 64 7.80 10.14 -4.16
CA SER A 64 6.38 10.45 -3.97
C SER A 64 6.02 10.11 -2.53
N ASP A 65 5.25 10.98 -1.87
CA ASP A 65 4.80 10.80 -0.47
C ASP A 65 3.70 9.73 -0.34
N PHE A 66 3.30 9.12 -1.44
CA PHE A 66 2.34 8.05 -1.46
C PHE A 66 3.02 6.69 -1.28
N LEU A 67 2.44 5.86 -0.41
CA LEU A 67 2.90 4.48 -0.19
C LEU A 67 2.85 3.68 -1.49
N LEU A 68 1.73 3.75 -2.22
CA LEU A 68 1.53 3.04 -3.47
C LEU A 68 1.58 4.00 -4.65
N VAL A 69 2.53 3.76 -5.54
CA VAL A 69 2.76 4.48 -6.78
C VAL A 69 2.83 3.52 -7.96
N ASN A 70 2.53 4.04 -9.14
CA ASN A 70 2.56 3.30 -10.39
C ASN A 70 4.01 2.99 -10.80
N LEU A 71 4.33 1.70 -10.91
CA LEU A 71 5.66 1.20 -11.32
C LEU A 71 5.68 0.61 -12.73
N PHE A 72 4.51 0.41 -13.35
CA PHE A 72 4.39 -0.40 -14.57
C PHE A 72 4.08 0.42 -15.82
N ARG A 73 3.43 1.58 -15.68
CA ARG A 73 3.03 2.42 -16.82
C ARG A 73 3.39 3.88 -16.58
N GLN A 74 3.77 4.61 -17.62
CA GLN A 74 3.93 6.05 -17.50
C GLN A 74 2.59 6.72 -17.13
N PRO A 75 2.57 7.77 -16.28
CA PRO A 75 3.72 8.34 -15.56
C PRO A 75 4.15 7.49 -14.34
N LEU A 76 5.40 7.03 -14.35
CA LEU A 76 5.97 6.26 -13.24
C LEU A 76 6.08 7.13 -11.98
N GLY A 77 5.89 6.52 -10.80
CA GLY A 77 5.91 7.22 -9.52
C GLY A 77 4.65 8.04 -9.19
N SER A 78 3.69 8.11 -10.13
CA SER A 78 2.41 8.75 -9.87
C SER A 78 1.56 7.94 -8.89
N PRO A 79 0.78 8.59 -8.01
CA PRO A 79 0.03 7.89 -6.98
C PRO A 79 -1.08 7.02 -7.58
N VAL A 80 -1.22 5.81 -7.06
CA VAL A 80 -2.33 4.92 -7.44
C VAL A 80 -3.65 5.52 -6.97
N THR A 81 -4.63 5.60 -7.87
CA THR A 81 -5.96 6.10 -7.51
C THR A 81 -6.79 5.00 -6.84
N PRO A 82 -7.77 5.34 -5.98
CA PRO A 82 -8.67 4.35 -5.40
C PRO A 82 -9.43 3.53 -6.45
N GLU A 83 -9.70 4.11 -7.61
CA GLU A 83 -10.39 3.44 -8.71
C GLU A 83 -9.50 2.38 -9.37
N ALA A 84 -8.26 2.74 -9.71
CA ALA A 84 -7.29 1.79 -10.24
C ALA A 84 -7.04 0.64 -9.25
N CYS A 85 -6.91 0.95 -7.95
CA CYS A 85 -6.76 -0.10 -6.94
C CYS A 85 -7.96 -1.07 -6.89
N ARG A 86 -9.19 -0.56 -7.05
CA ARG A 86 -10.39 -1.41 -7.11
C ARG A 86 -10.43 -2.25 -8.38
N SER A 87 -10.14 -1.66 -9.54
CA SER A 87 -10.18 -2.41 -10.81
C SER A 87 -9.18 -3.56 -10.84
N GLU A 88 -7.98 -3.37 -10.27
CA GLU A 88 -6.99 -4.46 -10.19
C GLU A 88 -7.42 -5.53 -9.19
N ALA A 89 -8.00 -5.16 -8.05
CA ALA A 89 -8.55 -6.13 -7.09
C ALA A 89 -9.69 -6.96 -7.70
N ASP A 90 -10.60 -6.31 -8.43
CA ASP A 90 -11.70 -6.97 -9.13
C ASP A 90 -11.17 -7.92 -10.22
N ARG A 91 -10.13 -7.50 -10.96
CA ARG A 91 -9.46 -8.36 -11.95
C ARG A 91 -8.83 -9.59 -11.31
N GLN A 92 -8.07 -9.41 -10.23
CA GLN A 92 -7.45 -10.52 -9.49
C GLN A 92 -8.50 -11.50 -8.96
N ALA A 93 -9.66 -11.00 -8.53
CA ALA A 93 -10.77 -11.85 -8.09
C ALA A 93 -11.35 -12.67 -9.26
N CYS A 94 -11.51 -12.08 -10.44
CA CYS A 94 -11.92 -12.80 -11.65
C CYS A 94 -10.89 -13.85 -12.09
N ASP A 95 -9.60 -13.52 -12.09
CA ASP A 95 -8.51 -14.42 -12.48
C ASP A 95 -8.37 -15.59 -11.48
N GLY A 96 -8.52 -15.32 -10.18
CA GLY A 96 -8.55 -16.33 -9.13
C GLY A 96 -9.75 -17.29 -9.28
N ALA A 97 -10.93 -16.77 -9.63
CA ALA A 97 -12.10 -17.58 -9.92
C ALA A 97 -11.91 -18.47 -11.17
N ALA A 98 -11.23 -17.98 -12.20
CA ALA A 98 -10.91 -18.75 -13.41
C ALA A 98 -9.90 -19.87 -13.15
N SER A 99 -9.02 -19.72 -12.15
CA SER A 99 -8.02 -20.73 -11.77
C SER A 99 -8.54 -21.89 -10.91
N THR A 100 -9.82 -21.89 -10.51
CA THR A 100 -10.41 -22.87 -9.57
C THR A 100 -11.16 -24.04 -10.25
N HIS A 101 -11.12 -24.18 -11.58
CA HIS A 101 -11.66 -25.37 -12.25
C HIS A 101 -10.55 -26.41 -12.55
N PRO A 102 -10.70 -27.68 -12.12
CA PRO A 102 -9.77 -28.77 -12.44
C PRO A 102 -9.83 -29.19 -13.91
#